data_AF-A0A8E0RQI3-F1
#
_entry.id   AF-A0A8E0RQI3-F1
#
_cell.length_a   1.000
_cell.length_b   1.000
_cell.length_c   1.000
_cell.angle_alpha   90.00
_cell.angle_beta   90.00
_cell.angle_gamma   90.00
#
_symmetry.space_group_name_H-M   'P 1'
#
loop_
_entity.id
_entity.type
_entity.pdbx_description
1 polymer ?
#
loop_
_entity_poly.entity_id
_entity_poly.type
_entity_poly.pdbx_seq_one_letter_code
_entity_poly.pdbx_strand_id
1 'polypeptide(L)'
;MLTYDRFEIACRTLEGFLNLPYVHSVVVVWNHPTPPRRDLPWPQLHVSVKVVHMSNNSLNNRFLPLDVIETDSILSVDDDIQLRHDEIVFGFRIWRENRDRLVGFPARAHFWNATVREWYYNSDYTCEFSMVLTGASFFHKVSFFSSLTRMCRMLIIEVTTMHLIQATD
;
A
#
# COMPACT_ATOMS: atom_id res chain seq x y z
N MET A 1 -4.70 -1.68 -5.53
CA MET A 1 -4.60 -3.08 -5.08
C MET A 1 -4.06 -3.93 -6.23
N LEU A 2 -3.05 -4.76 -6.00
CA LEU A 2 -2.51 -5.69 -6.99
C LEU A 2 -3.07 -7.08 -6.73
N THR A 3 -3.45 -7.82 -7.78
CA THR A 3 -3.94 -9.20 -7.62
C THR A 3 -3.41 -10.12 -8.74
N TYR A 4 -3.20 -11.38 -8.39
CA TYR A 4 -2.75 -12.46 -9.27
C TYR A 4 -3.46 -13.76 -8.86
N ASP A 5 -4.31 -14.31 -9.72
CA ASP A 5 -5.06 -15.56 -9.50
C ASP A 5 -5.88 -15.64 -8.19
N ARG A 6 -6.22 -14.49 -7.60
CA ARG A 6 -6.92 -14.39 -6.30
C ARG A 6 -8.16 -13.52 -6.39
N PHE A 7 -8.92 -13.65 -7.49
CA PHE A 7 -10.07 -12.79 -7.76
C PHE A 7 -11.10 -12.77 -6.60
N GLU A 8 -11.45 -13.92 -6.03
CA GLU A 8 -12.42 -13.99 -4.93
C GLU A 8 -11.95 -13.25 -3.66
N ILE A 9 -10.66 -13.37 -3.33
CA ILE A 9 -10.06 -12.70 -2.16
C ILE A 9 -9.99 -11.20 -2.43
N ALA A 10 -9.56 -10.81 -3.64
CA ALA A 10 -9.56 -9.43 -4.09
C ALA A 10 -10.97 -8.80 -3.98
N CYS A 11 -12.02 -9.50 -4.39
CA CYS A 11 -13.40 -9.03 -4.25
C CYS A 11 -13.79 -8.78 -2.79
N ARG A 12 -13.45 -9.68 -1.87
CA ARG A 12 -13.72 -9.47 -0.43
C ARG A 12 -12.99 -8.25 0.13
N THR A 13 -11.75 -8.02 -0.29
CA THR A 13 -10.98 -6.83 0.11
C THR A 13 -11.61 -5.55 -0.46
N LEU A 14 -12.09 -5.59 -1.71
CA LEU A 14 -12.79 -4.47 -2.32
C LEU A 14 -14.13 -4.15 -1.65
N GLU A 15 -14.90 -5.17 -1.28
CA GLU A 15 -16.14 -5.02 -0.53
C GLU A 15 -15.90 -4.33 0.82
N GLY A 16 -14.73 -4.56 1.43
CA GLY A 16 -14.27 -3.83 2.62
C GLY A 16 -14.18 -2.31 2.42
N PHE A 17 -14.04 -1.82 1.19
CA PHE A 17 -14.02 -0.38 0.88
C PHE A 17 -15.39 0.21 0.53
N LEU A 18 -16.46 -0.59 0.58
CA LEU A 18 -17.82 -0.09 0.35
C LEU A 18 -18.17 0.98 1.40
N ASN A 19 -18.70 2.13 0.96
CA ASN A 19 -19.04 3.29 1.80
C ASN A 19 -17.89 3.91 2.61
N LEU A 20 -16.63 3.57 2.28
CA LEU A 20 -15.46 4.20 2.89
C LEU A 20 -15.36 5.68 2.46
N PRO A 21 -15.32 6.65 3.38
CA PRO A 21 -15.22 8.06 3.02
C PRO A 21 -13.85 8.41 2.43
N TYR A 22 -13.79 9.52 1.68
CA TYR A 22 -12.58 10.07 1.07
C TYR A 22 -11.93 9.19 -0.01
N VAL A 23 -12.61 8.15 -0.49
CA VAL A 23 -12.16 7.36 -1.63
C VAL A 23 -12.60 8.03 -2.92
N HIS A 24 -11.66 8.30 -3.82
CA HIS A 24 -11.95 8.83 -5.15
C HIS A 24 -12.29 7.70 -6.15
N SER A 25 -11.40 6.71 -6.23
CA SER A 25 -11.51 5.59 -7.15
C SER A 25 -10.65 4.44 -6.67
N VAL A 26 -11.03 3.22 -7.02
CA VAL A 26 -10.22 2.02 -6.77
C VAL A 26 -9.51 1.64 -8.05
N VAL A 27 -8.18 1.42 -7.97
CA VAL A 27 -7.40 0.87 -9.08
C VAL A 27 -6.97 -0.55 -8.74
N VAL A 28 -7.41 -1.50 -9.57
CA VAL A 28 -7.00 -2.90 -9.51
C VAL A 28 -5.94 -3.16 -10.57
N VAL A 29 -4.74 -3.53 -10.12
CA VAL A 29 -3.64 -3.92 -10.99
C VAL A 29 -3.71 -5.43 -11.18
N TRP A 30 -4.17 -5.84 -12.35
CA TRP A 30 -4.33 -7.23 -12.74
C TRP A 30 -3.02 -7.76 -13.28
N ASN A 31 -2.33 -8.56 -12.47
CA ASN A 31 -0.96 -9.02 -12.73
C ASN A 31 -0.89 -10.35 -13.50
N HIS A 32 -2.04 -10.97 -13.74
CA HIS A 32 -2.10 -12.22 -14.49
C HIS A 32 -1.86 -11.96 -16.00
N PRO A 33 -1.05 -12.78 -16.70
CA PRO A 33 -0.70 -12.54 -18.11
C PRO A 33 -1.91 -12.48 -19.04
N THR A 34 -2.94 -13.28 -18.77
CA THR A 34 -4.21 -13.22 -19.47
C THR A 34 -5.06 -12.08 -18.89
N PRO A 35 -5.63 -11.21 -19.75
CA PRO A 35 -6.50 -10.13 -19.30
C PRO A 35 -7.74 -10.68 -18.56
N PRO A 36 -8.32 -9.90 -17.63
CA PRO A 36 -9.55 -10.30 -16.96
C PRO A 36 -10.68 -10.43 -17.99
N ARG A 37 -11.60 -11.37 -17.78
CA ARG A 37 -12.78 -11.49 -18.63
C ARG A 37 -13.65 -10.23 -18.49
N ARG A 38 -14.36 -9.85 -19.55
CA ARG A 38 -15.19 -8.62 -19.54
C ARG A 38 -16.42 -8.75 -18.64
N ASP A 39 -16.87 -9.97 -18.39
CA ASP A 39 -18.03 -10.35 -17.59
C ASP A 39 -17.65 -10.71 -16.13
N LEU A 40 -16.41 -10.41 -15.71
CA LEU A 40 -15.97 -10.67 -14.34
C LEU A 40 -16.85 -9.89 -13.34
N PRO A 41 -17.44 -10.55 -12.32
CA PRO A 41 -18.40 -9.91 -11.42
C PRO A 41 -17.68 -9.09 -10.34
N TRP A 42 -17.16 -7.92 -10.71
CA TRP A 42 -16.58 -6.98 -9.75
C TRP A 42 -17.64 -6.47 -8.76
N PRO A 43 -17.29 -6.26 -7.48
CA PRO A 43 -18.23 -5.74 -6.49
C PRO A 43 -18.66 -4.32 -6.86
N GLN A 44 -19.94 -4.02 -6.64
CA GLN A 44 -20.48 -2.69 -6.88
C GLN A 44 -20.12 -1.77 -5.71
N LEU A 45 -19.11 -0.93 -5.92
CA LEU A 45 -18.72 0.11 -4.97
C LEU A 45 -19.42 1.43 -5.29
N HIS A 46 -19.49 2.30 -4.28
CA HIS A 46 -19.93 3.68 -4.43
C HIS A 46 -18.99 4.55 -5.30
N VAL A 47 -17.83 4.02 -5.69
CA VAL A 47 -16.79 4.67 -6.50
C VAL A 47 -16.43 3.77 -7.70
N SER A 48 -15.83 4.36 -8.73
CA SER A 48 -15.39 3.59 -9.91
C SER A 48 -14.26 2.61 -9.56
N VAL A 49 -14.40 1.36 -9.98
CA VAL A 49 -13.33 0.35 -10.00
C VAL A 49 -12.67 0.36 -11.39
N LYS A 50 -11.42 0.82 -11.47
CA LYS A 50 -10.62 0.86 -12.69
C LYS A 50 -9.65 -0.32 -12.70
N VAL A 51 -9.72 -1.18 -13.72
CA VAL A 51 -8.85 -2.35 -13.84
C VAL A 51 -7.75 -2.07 -14.87
N VAL A 52 -6.49 -2.23 -14.47
CA VAL A 52 -5.32 -2.06 -15.34
C VAL A 52 -4.62 -3.41 -15.49
N HIS A 53 -4.58 -3.91 -16.73
CA HIS A 53 -3.90 -5.17 -17.06
C HIS A 53 -2.41 -4.95 -17.28
N MET A 54 -1.59 -5.85 -16.73
CA MET A 54 -0.14 -5.85 -16.88
C MET A 54 0.31 -7.07 -17.70
N SER A 55 1.32 -6.88 -18.55
CA SER A 55 1.82 -7.93 -19.44
C SER A 55 2.67 -8.98 -18.75
N ASN A 56 3.22 -8.67 -17.57
CA ASN A 56 4.06 -9.57 -16.77
C ASN A 56 3.62 -9.62 -15.30
N ASN A 57 3.95 -10.72 -14.62
CA ASN A 57 3.75 -10.81 -13.17
C ASN A 57 4.92 -10.17 -12.44
N SER A 58 4.79 -8.89 -12.06
CA SER A 58 5.76 -8.16 -11.25
C SER A 58 5.07 -7.42 -10.10
N LEU A 59 5.60 -7.56 -8.88
CA LEU A 59 5.10 -6.81 -7.72
C LEU A 59 5.27 -5.29 -7.90
N ASN A 60 6.20 -4.87 -8.76
CA ASN A 60 6.45 -3.46 -9.04
C ASN A 60 5.40 -2.83 -9.97
N ASN A 61 4.48 -3.61 -10.55
CA ASN A 61 3.50 -3.05 -11.48
C ASN A 61 2.51 -2.10 -10.79
N ARG A 62 2.23 -2.29 -9.49
CA ARG A 62 1.40 -1.37 -8.70
C ARG A 62 2.02 -0.01 -8.44
N PHE A 63 3.28 0.14 -8.81
CA PHE A 63 4.14 1.27 -8.55
C PHE A 63 4.49 2.05 -9.81
N LEU A 64 3.94 1.65 -10.96
CA LEU A 64 4.10 2.36 -12.22
C LEU A 64 3.27 3.65 -12.20
N PRO A 65 3.69 4.69 -12.94
CA PRO A 65 2.93 5.92 -13.11
C PRO A 65 1.68 5.66 -13.96
N LEU A 66 0.62 5.16 -13.33
CA LEU A 66 -0.64 4.89 -14.00
C LEU A 66 -1.43 6.17 -14.19
N ASP A 67 -1.74 6.52 -15.45
CA ASP A 67 -2.52 7.73 -15.79
C ASP A 67 -3.93 7.73 -15.18
N VAL A 68 -4.47 6.55 -14.85
CA VAL A 68 -5.77 6.39 -14.20
C VAL A 68 -5.80 6.91 -12.75
N ILE A 69 -4.63 7.15 -12.14
CA ILE A 69 -4.49 7.69 -10.78
C ILE A 69 -4.50 9.21 -10.85
N GLU A 70 -5.58 9.82 -10.39
CA GLU A 70 -5.80 11.26 -10.44
C GLU A 70 -5.49 11.96 -9.10
N THR A 71 -5.37 11.20 -8.01
CA THR A 71 -5.16 11.73 -6.66
C THR A 71 -3.68 11.83 -6.28
N ASP A 72 -3.36 12.77 -5.39
CA ASP A 72 -2.02 12.90 -4.80
C ASP A 72 -1.72 11.76 -3.81
N SER A 73 -2.72 11.35 -3.02
CA SER A 73 -2.61 10.23 -2.08
C SER A 73 -2.93 8.92 -2.77
N ILE A 74 -2.10 7.90 -2.53
CA ILE A 74 -2.34 6.53 -2.94
C ILE A 74 -2.33 5.66 -1.68
N LEU A 75 -3.44 4.98 -1.42
CA LEU A 75 -3.48 3.86 -0.49
C LEU A 75 -3.17 2.57 -1.26
N SER A 76 -1.99 2.00 -1.02
CA SER A 76 -1.64 0.68 -1.52
C SER A 76 -2.02 -0.38 -0.50
N VAL A 77 -2.81 -1.36 -0.95
CA VAL A 77 -3.27 -2.50 -0.17
C VAL A 77 -3.03 -3.78 -0.96
N ASP A 78 -2.51 -4.81 -0.29
CA ASP A 78 -2.42 -6.18 -0.81
C ASP A 78 -3.82 -6.81 -0.91
N ASP A 79 -4.00 -7.82 -1.76
CA ASP A 79 -5.34 -8.37 -2.03
C ASP A 79 -5.93 -9.20 -0.89
N ASP A 80 -5.12 -9.58 0.10
CA ASP A 80 -5.50 -10.37 1.28
C ASP A 80 -5.52 -9.57 2.60
N ILE A 81 -5.34 -8.25 2.54
CA ILE A 81 -5.35 -7.38 3.73
C ILE A 81 -6.71 -6.74 3.93
N GLN A 82 -7.28 -6.94 5.13
CA GLN A 82 -8.51 -6.32 5.57
C GLN A 82 -8.20 -5.22 6.60
N LEU A 83 -8.49 -3.97 6.24
CA LEU A 83 -8.38 -2.82 7.14
C LEU A 83 -9.77 -2.32 7.49
N ARG A 84 -9.96 -1.90 8.75
CA ARG A 84 -11.24 -1.28 9.15
C ARG A 84 -11.31 0.17 8.66
N HIS A 85 -12.52 0.69 8.50
CA HIS A 85 -12.73 2.05 7.99
C HIS A 85 -12.11 3.13 8.88
N ASP A 86 -12.21 2.97 10.21
CA ASP A 86 -11.60 3.87 11.19
C ASP A 86 -10.07 3.93 11.04
N GLU A 87 -9.43 2.78 10.82
CA GLU A 87 -7.98 2.68 10.60
C GLU A 87 -7.55 3.40 9.31
N ILE A 88 -8.30 3.17 8.22
CA ILE A 88 -8.01 3.82 6.92
C ILE A 88 -8.19 5.33 7.04
N VAL A 89 -9.28 5.80 7.64
CA VAL A 89 -9.55 7.23 7.82
C VAL A 89 -8.49 7.87 8.72
N PHE A 90 -8.09 7.19 9.80
CA PHE A 90 -7.03 7.65 10.67
C PHE A 90 -5.69 7.75 9.92
N GLY A 91 -5.27 6.69 9.23
CA GLY A 91 -4.04 6.68 8.45
C GLY A 91 -4.01 7.77 7.37
N PHE A 92 -5.14 8.01 6.69
CA PHE A 92 -5.26 9.09 5.72
C PHE A 92 -5.10 10.48 6.37
N ARG A 93 -5.67 10.71 7.56
CA ARG A 93 -5.49 11.97 8.29
C ARG A 93 -4.04 12.22 8.66
N ILE A 94 -3.34 11.20 9.17
CA ILE A 94 -1.91 11.30 9.49
C ILE A 94 -1.07 11.57 8.24
N TRP A 95 -1.38 10.91 7.12
CA TRP A 95 -0.71 11.16 5.84
C TRP A 95 -0.91 12.60 5.35
N ARG A 96 -2.12 13.17 5.52
CA ARG A 96 -2.38 14.57 5.12
C ARG A 96 -1.50 15.57 5.87
N GLU A 97 -1.11 15.25 7.10
CA GLU A 97 -0.20 16.06 7.93
C GLU A 97 1.28 15.80 7.58
N ASN A 98 1.59 14.65 6.95
CA ASN A 98 2.94 14.18 6.64
C ASN A 98 3.07 13.74 5.16
N ARG A 99 2.67 14.62 4.21
CA ARG A 99 2.53 14.26 2.79
C ARG A 99 3.83 13.81 2.11
N ASP A 100 4.98 14.18 2.66
CA ASP A 100 6.31 13.79 2.19
C ASP A 100 6.76 12.40 2.67
N ARG A 101 6.01 11.77 3.58
CA ARG A 101 6.38 10.50 4.22
C ARG A 101 5.46 9.34 3.82
N LEU A 102 5.98 8.12 3.97
CA LEU A 102 5.16 6.90 3.93
C LEU A 102 4.45 6.74 5.28
N VAL A 103 3.13 6.56 5.25
CA VAL A 103 2.32 6.29 6.45
C VAL A 103 1.64 4.95 6.24
N GLY A 104 1.80 3.98 7.14
CA GLY A 104 1.21 2.66 6.97
C GLY A 104 1.21 1.85 8.24
N PHE A 105 0.59 0.66 8.16
CA PHE A 105 0.29 -0.16 9.33
C PHE A 105 1.36 -1.22 9.63
N PRO A 106 1.86 -2.00 8.64
CA PRO A 106 2.80 -3.06 8.94
C PRO A 106 4.21 -2.49 9.09
N ALA A 107 4.63 -2.30 10.34
CA ALA A 107 5.98 -1.88 10.69
C ALA A 107 6.96 -3.06 10.65
N ARG A 108 8.18 -2.81 10.17
CA ARG A 108 9.29 -3.78 10.11
C ARG A 108 10.60 -3.11 10.51
N ALA A 109 11.56 -3.92 10.93
CA ALA A 109 12.86 -3.45 11.35
C ALA A 109 13.97 -4.16 10.59
N HIS A 110 15.11 -3.50 10.46
CA HIS A 110 16.38 -4.15 10.18
C HIS A 110 17.32 -3.87 11.34
N PHE A 111 18.07 -4.89 11.73
CA PHE A 111 19.03 -4.79 12.81
C PHE A 111 20.40 -5.26 12.33
N TRP A 112 21.44 -4.64 12.88
CA TRP A 112 22.81 -5.05 12.61
C TRP A 112 23.18 -6.21 13.52
N ASN A 113 23.60 -7.34 12.94
CA ASN A 113 24.19 -8.42 13.71
C ASN A 113 25.73 -8.28 13.67
N ALA A 114 26.32 -7.89 14.80
CA ALA A 114 27.76 -7.68 14.91
C ALA A 114 28.59 -8.97 14.77
N THR A 115 28.01 -10.14 15.10
CA THR A 115 28.70 -11.43 15.07
C THR A 115 28.90 -11.91 13.64
N VAL A 116 27.83 -11.90 12.83
CA VAL A 116 27.92 -12.27 11.40
C VAL A 116 28.29 -11.09 10.50
N ARG A 117 28.31 -9.86 11.04
CA ARG A 117 28.60 -8.60 10.32
C ARG A 117 27.65 -8.37 9.14
N GLU A 118 26.37 -8.66 9.35
CA GLU A 118 25.33 -8.53 8.34
C GLU A 118 24.09 -7.85 8.93
N TRP A 119 23.37 -7.13 8.07
CA TRP A 119 22.03 -6.64 8.38
C TRP A 119 21.03 -7.79 8.22
N TYR A 120 20.12 -7.93 9.16
CA TYR A 120 19.02 -8.88 9.04
C TYR A 120 17.67 -8.18 9.15
N TYR A 121 16.71 -8.73 8.42
CA TYR A 121 15.32 -8.31 8.45
C TYR A 121 14.61 -8.92 9.64
N ASN A 122 13.85 -8.11 10.37
CA ASN A 122 13.03 -8.54 11.50
C ASN A 122 11.56 -8.16 11.25
N SER A 123 10.68 -9.17 11.39
CA SER A 123 9.22 -9.04 11.27
C SER A 123 8.46 -9.15 12.57
N ASP A 124 9.15 -9.27 13.69
CA ASP A 124 8.56 -9.41 15.01
C ASP A 124 7.96 -8.08 15.47
N TYR A 125 6.98 -8.18 16.37
CA TYR A 125 6.37 -7.02 17.01
C TYR A 125 7.36 -6.40 18.00
N THR A 126 8.06 -5.37 17.56
CA THR A 126 9.04 -4.62 18.36
C THR A 126 8.59 -3.16 18.48
N CYS A 127 9.06 -2.48 19.52
CA CYS A 127 8.78 -1.05 19.73
C CYS A 127 9.64 -0.13 18.85
N GLU A 128 10.56 -0.71 18.08
CA GLU A 128 11.46 -0.01 17.17
C GLU A 128 11.20 -0.49 15.75
N PHE A 129 11.10 0.44 14.81
CA PHE A 129 10.92 0.08 13.41
C PHE A 129 11.65 1.08 12.52
N SER A 130 12.06 0.59 11.36
CA SER A 130 12.84 1.34 10.37
C SER A 130 12.22 1.30 8.98
N MET A 131 11.13 0.54 8.82
CA MET A 131 10.47 0.29 7.55
C MET A 131 8.98 0.18 7.78
N VAL A 132 8.21 0.63 6.79
CA VAL A 132 6.76 0.43 6.71
C VAL A 132 6.47 -0.28 5.40
N LEU A 133 5.74 -1.39 5.46
CA LEU A 133 5.43 -2.17 4.26
C LEU A 133 4.36 -1.46 3.42
N THR A 134 4.55 -1.52 2.11
CA THR A 134 3.66 -0.90 1.12
C THR A 134 2.38 -1.68 0.83
N GLY A 135 2.20 -2.83 1.49
CA GLY A 135 1.01 -3.67 1.40
C GLY A 135 -0.20 -3.15 2.19
N ALA A 136 -0.01 -2.10 3.00
CA ALA A 136 -1.08 -1.35 3.67
C ALA A 136 -0.53 0.02 4.09
N SER A 137 -0.38 0.92 3.12
CA SER A 137 0.23 2.25 3.36
C SER A 137 -0.25 3.32 2.38
N PHE A 138 -0.26 4.55 2.88
CA PHE A 138 -0.43 5.79 2.16
C PHE A 138 0.91 6.41 1.75
N PHE A 139 1.02 6.81 0.49
CA PHE A 139 2.14 7.60 -0.01
C PHE A 139 1.71 8.60 -1.08
N HIS A 140 2.57 9.59 -1.31
CA HIS A 140 2.38 10.58 -2.34
C HIS A 140 2.75 10.04 -3.72
N LYS A 141 1.86 10.24 -4.70
CA LYS A 141 2.02 9.84 -6.11
C LYS A 141 3.41 10.18 -6.66
N VAL A 142 3.82 11.44 -6.54
CA VAL A 142 5.09 11.95 -7.10
C VAL A 142 6.33 11.37 -6.39
N SER A 143 6.38 11.44 -5.05
CA SER A 143 7.53 10.99 -4.26
C SER A 143 7.84 9.52 -4.53
N PHE A 144 6.78 8.74 -4.68
CA PHE A 144 6.91 7.31 -4.87
C PHE A 144 7.40 6.96 -6.29
N PHE A 145 6.83 7.55 -7.35
CA PHE A 145 7.32 7.32 -8.73
C PHE A 145 8.77 7.78 -8.93
N SER A 146 9.16 8.92 -8.34
CA SER A 146 10.54 9.40 -8.37
C SER A 146 11.51 8.43 -7.68
N SER A 147 11.07 7.80 -6.59
CA SER A 147 11.87 6.82 -5.85
C SER A 147 12.06 5.51 -6.63
N LEU A 148 11.08 5.10 -7.44
CA LEU A 148 11.25 3.96 -8.37
C LEU A 148 12.25 4.24 -9.48
N THR A 149 12.34 5.46 -9.98
CA THR A 149 13.38 5.82 -10.96
C THR A 149 14.78 5.85 -10.31
N ARG A 150 14.84 5.99 -8.99
CA ARG A 150 16.07 6.05 -8.17
C ARG A 150 16.32 4.77 -7.35
N MET A 151 15.62 3.67 -7.66
CA MET A 151 15.61 2.39 -6.91
C MET A 151 16.97 1.64 -6.82
N CYS A 152 18.09 2.30 -7.12
CA CYS A 152 19.43 1.87 -6.66
C CYS A 152 19.74 2.31 -5.21
N ARG A 153 18.86 3.06 -4.54
CA ARG A 153 18.95 3.28 -3.09
C ARG A 153 17.70 2.74 -2.41
N MET A 154 17.90 1.59 -1.78
CA MET A 154 17.05 0.94 -0.79
C MET A 154 16.18 1.97 -0.05
N LEU A 155 14.85 1.77 -0.11
CA LEU A 155 13.85 2.51 0.65
C LEU A 155 14.07 2.29 2.16
N ILE A 156 15.14 2.88 2.70
CA ILE A 156 15.23 3.22 4.11
C ILE A 156 14.44 4.52 4.22
N ILE A 157 13.15 4.37 4.50
CA ILE A 157 12.38 5.50 4.99
C ILE A 157 12.89 5.69 6.40
N GLU A 158 13.62 6.77 6.63
CA GLU A 158 13.93 7.24 7.98
C GLU A 158 12.58 7.49 8.67
N VAL A 159 12.16 6.51 9.45
CA VAL A 159 11.06 6.66 10.39
C VAL A 159 11.63 7.59 11.47
N THR A 160 11.53 8.91 11.26
CA THR A 160 11.66 9.83 12.38
C THR A 160 10.53 9.45 13.32
N THR A 161 10.92 8.88 14.46
CA THR A 161 10.09 8.37 15.53
C THR A 161 8.80 9.17 15.66
N MET A 162 7.68 8.62 15.17
CA MET A 162 6.38 9.09 15.64
C MET A 162 6.34 8.65 17.09
N HIS A 163 6.64 9.59 17.99
CA HIS A 163 6.21 9.46 19.38
C HIS A 163 4.74 9.07 19.32
N LEU A 164 4.46 7.86 19.83
CA LEU A 164 3.13 7.36 20.10
C LEU A 164 2.30 8.54 20.59
N ILE A 165 1.30 8.94 19.79
CA ILE A 165 0.16 9.65 20.33
C ILE A 165 -0.45 8.65 21.29
N GLN A 166 -0.05 8.74 22.56
CA GLN A 166 -0.74 8.10 23.65
C GLN A 166 -2.19 8.56 23.52
N ALA A 167 -3.07 7.64 23.16
CA ALA A 167 -4.47 7.76 23.50
C ALA A 167 -4.51 7.99 25.01
N THR A 168 -4.73 9.24 25.39
CA THR A 168 -5.01 9.64 26.76
C THR A 168 -6.52 9.53 26.89
N ASP A 169 -6.96 8.55 27.68
CA ASP A 169 -8.25 8.60 28.37
C ASP A 169 -8.20 9.71 29.45
#